data_AF-A0A822XWD6-F1
#
_entry.id   AF-A0A822XWD6-F1
#
_cell.length_a   1.000
_cell.length_b   1.000
_cell.length_c   1.000
_cell.angle_alpha   90.00
_cell.angle_beta   90.00
_cell.angle_gamma   90.00
#
_symmetry.space_group_name_H-M   'P 1'
#
loop_
_entity.id
_entity.type
_entity.pdbx_description
1 polymer ?
#
loop_
_entity_poly.entity_id
_entity_poly.type
_entity_poly.pdbx_seq_one_letter_code
_entity_poly.pdbx_strand_id
1 'polypeptide(L)' 'MHLLLILLQVLDSVCDEGLQAVAATCNELRDLRVFPIYAHREDGEVAVSEVGLLAISQACRKLRSILQLWRLCQGTLNN' A
#
# COMPACT_ATOMS: atom_id res chain seq x y z
N MET A 1 -12.19 16.47 -11.16
CA MET A 1 -12.02 15.32 -10.23
C MET A 1 -10.66 14.62 -10.38
N HIS A 2 -9.55 15.35 -10.62
CA HIS A 2 -8.19 14.77 -10.76
C HIS A 2 -7.19 15.28 -9.70
N LEU A 3 -7.61 16.18 -8.80
CA LEU A 3 -6.72 16.91 -7.88
C LEU A 3 -6.53 16.28 -6.49
N LEU A 4 -7.19 15.14 -6.19
CA LEU A 4 -7.20 14.55 -4.84
C LEU A 4 -6.33 13.29 -4.66
N LEU A 5 -5.87 12.65 -5.73
CA LEU A 5 -5.07 11.42 -5.64
C LEU A 5 -3.57 11.70 -5.51
N ILE A 6 -3.20 12.74 -4.75
CA ILE A 6 -1.81 12.96 -4.35
C ILE A 6 -1.42 11.91 -3.30
N LEU A 7 -2.37 11.60 -2.41
CA LEU A 7 -2.26 10.65 -1.32
C LEU A 7 -3.30 9.54 -1.50
N LEU A 8 -2.86 8.28 -1.52
CA LEU A 8 -3.73 7.11 -1.53
C LEU A 8 -3.55 6.33 -0.24
N GLN A 9 -4.66 6.07 0.44
CA GLN A 9 -4.72 5.22 1.62
C GLN A 9 -5.56 4.00 1.29
N VAL A 10 -4.93 2.83 1.30
CA VAL A 10 -5.57 1.54 1.01
C VAL A 10 -5.34 0.57 2.16
N LEU A 11 -6.23 -0.40 2.26
CA LEU A 11 -6.09 -1.52 3.16
C LEU A 11 -5.27 -2.63 2.48
N ASP A 12 -4.62 -3.48 3.27
CA ASP A 12 -3.86 -4.63 2.76
C ASP A 12 -4.73 -5.64 1.98
N SER A 13 -6.04 -5.73 2.25
CA SER A 13 -7.00 -6.50 1.43
C SER A 13 -7.09 -6.13 -0.05
N VAL A 14 -6.52 -4.99 -0.45
CA VAL A 14 -6.51 -4.56 -1.85
C VAL A 14 -5.65 -5.50 -2.73
N CYS A 15 -4.74 -6.24 -2.09
CA CYS A 15 -3.80 -7.15 -2.71
C CYS A 15 -2.93 -6.49 -3.79
N ASP A 16 -2.09 -7.29 -4.45
CA ASP A 16 -1.22 -6.80 -5.53
C ASP A 16 -2.05 -6.39 -6.76
N GLU A 17 -3.15 -7.10 -7.03
CA GLU A 17 -4.04 -6.85 -8.16
C GLU A 17 -4.72 -5.47 -8.05
N GLY A 18 -5.14 -5.09 -6.85
CA GLY A 18 -5.74 -3.78 -6.63
C GLY A 18 -4.72 -2.65 -6.76
N LEU A 19 -3.48 -2.85 -6.29
CA LEU A 19 -2.40 -1.90 -6.51
C LEU A 19 -2.07 -1.75 -8.00
N GLN A 20 -2.09 -2.84 -8.78
CA GLN A 20 -1.92 -2.79 -10.24
C GLN A 20 -3.04 -2.02 -10.94
N ALA A 21 -4.30 -2.22 -10.53
CA ALA A 21 -5.42 -1.48 -11.08
C ALA A 21 -5.32 0.03 -10.79
N VAL A 22 -4.87 0.39 -9.58
CA VAL A 22 -4.62 1.80 -9.24
C VAL A 22 -3.43 2.35 -10.02
N ALA A 23 -2.35 1.57 -10.16
CA ALA A 23 -1.20 1.94 -10.98
C ALA A 23 -1.62 2.25 -12.43
N ALA A 24 -2.53 1.45 -13.00
CA ALA A 24 -3.04 1.65 -14.36
C ALA A 24 -3.92 2.90 -14.53
N THR A 25 -4.50 3.42 -13.45
CA THR A 25 -5.44 4.55 -13.49
C THR A 25 -4.87 5.85 -12.93
N CYS A 26 -3.90 5.78 -12.01
CA CYS A 26 -3.43 6.90 -11.19
C CYS A 26 -1.92 7.15 -11.32
N ASN A 27 -1.49 7.83 -12.39
CA ASN A 27 -0.06 8.04 -12.68
C ASN A 27 0.60 9.18 -11.88
N GLU A 28 -0.21 9.98 -11.19
CA GLU A 28 0.21 11.22 -10.50
C GLU A 28 0.33 11.04 -8.97
N LEU A 29 0.19 9.81 -8.48
CA LEU A 29 0.26 9.49 -7.05
C LEU A 29 1.63 9.85 -6.47
N ARG A 30 1.64 10.57 -5.33
CA ARG A 30 2.88 10.95 -4.63
C ARG A 30 3.12 10.14 -3.37
N ASP A 31 2.05 9.82 -2.66
CA ASP A 31 2.13 9.18 -1.35
C ASP A 31 1.18 7.97 -1.32
N LEU A 32 1.75 6.78 -1.11
CA LEU A 32 0.98 5.55 -0.90
C LEU A 32 1.08 5.13 0.57
N ARG A 33 -0.06 4.91 1.23
CA ARG A 33 -0.13 4.33 2.57
C ARG A 33 -0.96 3.05 2.55
N VAL A 34 -0.35 1.95 2.96
CA VAL A 34 -1.02 0.65 3.10
C VAL A 34 -1.23 0.35 4.58
N PHE A 35 -2.49 0.18 4.97
CA PHE A 35 -2.94 -0.12 6.33
C PHE A 35 -3.29 -1.60 6.46
N PRO A 36 -2.77 -2.32 7.46
CA PRO A 36 -3.17 -3.70 7.71
C PRO A 36 -4.61 -3.76 8.24
N ILE A 37 -5.43 -4.70 7.74
CA ILE A 37 -6.76 -4.99 8.30
C ILE A 37 -6.64 -5.78 9.60
N TYR A 38 -5.69 -6.72 9.67
CA TYR A 38 -5.46 -7.54 10.85
C TYR A 38 -4.04 -7.30 11.38
N ALA A 39 -3.94 -6.86 12.64
CA ALA A 39 -2.67 -6.62 13.31
C ALA A 39 -1.86 -7.90 13.62
N HIS A 40 -2.48 -9.07 13.47
CA HIS A 40 -2.01 -10.38 13.94
C HIS A 40 -2.27 -11.44 12.87
N ARG A 41 -1.75 -11.22 11.65
CA ARG A 41 -1.74 -12.27 10.63
C ARG A 41 -0.62 -13.25 10.97
N GLU A 42 -0.97 -14.29 11.73
CA GLU A 42 -0.02 -15.32 12.17
C GLU A 42 0.63 -16.09 11.01
N ASP A 43 0.01 -16.05 9.82
CA ASP A 43 0.37 -16.93 8.71
C ASP A 43 1.32 -16.32 7.66
N GLY A 44 1.95 -15.18 7.95
CA GLY A 44 2.93 -14.57 7.03
C GLY A 44 2.35 -14.20 5.65
N GLU A 45 1.03 -14.25 5.50
CA GLU A 45 0.33 -14.02 4.25
C GLU A 45 0.27 -12.51 4.00
N VAL A 46 1.36 -11.99 3.44
CA VAL A 46 1.48 -10.58 3.10
C VAL A 46 0.51 -10.30 1.95
N ALA A 47 -0.62 -9.67 2.26
CA ALA A 47 -1.64 -9.41 1.24
C ALA A 47 -1.12 -8.48 0.12
N VAL A 48 -0.20 -7.57 0.44
CA VAL A 48 0.52 -6.72 -0.52
C VAL A 48 2.00 -7.08 -0.53
N SER A 49 2.45 -7.72 -1.60
CA SER A 49 3.84 -8.10 -1.79
C SER A 49 4.66 -6.98 -2.43
N GLU A 50 5.94 -7.25 -2.68
CA GLU A 50 6.82 -6.36 -3.44
C GLU A 50 6.27 -6.12 -4.86
N VAL A 51 5.57 -7.09 -5.44
CA VAL A 51 5.00 -7.01 -6.79
C VAL A 51 4.00 -5.86 -6.92
N GLY A 52 3.05 -5.72 -5.99
CA GLY A 52 2.07 -4.64 -6.00
C GLY A 52 2.71 -3.26 -5.81
N LEU A 53 3.72 -3.17 -4.94
CA LEU A 53 4.48 -1.93 -4.74
C LEU A 53 5.29 -1.54 -5.97
N LEU A 54 5.92 -2.54 -6.62
CA LEU A 54 6.71 -2.33 -7.82
C LEU A 54 5.82 -1.80 -8.95
N ALA A 55 4.62 -2.37 -9.11
CA ALA A 55 3.65 -1.93 -10.11
C ALA A 55 3.28 -0.45 -9.96
N ILE A 56 2.99 0.00 -8.73
CA ILE A 56 2.74 1.42 -8.42
C ILE A 56 3.99 2.25 -8.70
N SER A 57 5.18 1.80 -8.27
CA SER A 57 6.41 2.57 -8.47
C SER A 57 6.74 2.79 -9.96
N GLN A 58 6.42 1.82 -10.81
CA GLN A 58 6.64 1.88 -12.24
C GLN A 58 5.62 2.76 -12.96
N ALA A 59 4.35 2.71 -12.56
CA ALA A 59 3.32 3.54 -13.17
C ALA A 59 3.33 4.99 -12.66
N CYS A 60 3.55 5.18 -11.35
CA CYS A 60 3.52 6.48 -10.68
C CYS A 60 4.93 7.07 -10.58
N ARG A 61 5.42 7.71 -11.64
CA ARG A 61 6.77 8.34 -11.64
C ARG A 61 6.94 9.51 -10.66
N LYS A 62 5.85 10.02 -10.09
CA LYS A 62 5.84 11.12 -9.10
C LYS A 62 5.77 10.64 -7.66
N LEU A 63 5.79 9.32 -7.44
CA LEU A 63 5.78 8.72 -6.12
C LEU A 63 7.04 9.15 -5.33
N ARG A 64 6.82 9.78 -4.18
CA ARG A 64 7.87 10.25 -3.28
C ARG A 64 8.02 9.38 -2.05
N SER A 65 6.91 8.84 -1.54
CA SER A 65 6.91 8.05 -0.31
C SER A 65 5.95 6.87 -0.41
N ILE A 66 6.42 5.72 0.05
CA ILE A 66 5.59 4.55 0.32
C ILE A 66 5.72 4.25 1.81
N LEU A 67 4.62 4.38 2.53
CA LEU A 67 4.54 3.99 3.93
C LEU A 67 3.76 2.70 4.05
N GLN A 68 4.40 1.69 4.63
CA GLN A 68 3.76 0.45 4.98
C GLN A 68 3.67 0.34 6.49
N LEU A 69 2.45 0.31 7.03
CA LEU A 69 2.21 0.40 8.48
C LEU A 69 2.33 -0.94 9.23
N TRP A 70 2.59 -2.05 8.53
CA TRP A 70 2.75 -3.39 9.14
C TRP A 70 3.84 -3.44 10.22
N ARG A 71 4.90 -2.64 10.10
CA ARG A 71 6.02 -2.60 11.08
C ARG A 71 5.67 -1.98 12.43
N LEU A 72 4.59 -1.19 12.52
CA LEU A 72 4.24 -0.48 13.75
C LEU A 72 3.29 -1.29 14.65
N CYS A 73 2.64 -2.34 14.13
CA CYS A 73 1.78 -3.22 14.94
C CYS A 73 2.56 -4.31 15.68
N GLN A 74 3.80 -4.65 15.28
CA GLN A 74 4.65 -5.60 16.01
C GLN A 74 5.12 -5.08 17.38
N GLY A 75 5.03 -3.77 17.63
CA GLY A 75 5.54 -3.13 18.85
C GLY A 75 4.53 -2.96 19.98
N THR A 76 3.30 -3.46 19.87
CA THR A 76 2.27 -3.20 20.88
C THR A 76 1.39 -4.41 21.11
N LEU A 77 1.94 -5.49 21.68
CA LEU A 77 1.23 -6.53 22.47
C LEU A 77 2.24 -7.63 22.86
N ASN A 78 3.26 -7.28 23.65
CA ASN A 78 3.87 -8.24 24.57
C ASN A 78 3.30 -7.90 25.95
N ASN A 79 2.20 -8.56 26.33
CA ASN A 79 1.72 -8.64 27.70
C ASN A 79 1.48 -10.11 28.01
#